data_AF-A0A1F1G949-F1
#
_entry.id   AF-A0A1F1G949-F1
#
_cell.length_a   1.000
_cell.length_b   1.000
_cell.length_c   1.000
_cell.angle_alpha   90.00
_cell.angle_beta   90.00
_cell.angle_gamma   90.00
#
_symmetry.space_group_name_H-M   'P 1'
#
loop_
_entity.id
_entity.type
_entity.pdbx_description
1 polymer ?
#
loop_
_entity_poly.entity_id
_entity_poly.type
_entity_poly.pdbx_seq_one_letter_code
_entity_poly.pdbx_strand_id
1 'polypeptide(L)'
;MLAVGLATSATVSGCSKPDEGPQSAEATSEQDAKGSEQASNYDLKVALRNVINEVESEYKEYDIKAGIAVADSAGVVQAGVPGEEPTWSTVKVPIAIAALRDGASPDLVDLAIKESDNDAAYALWSHVQWNEGDASSALKDLLDDYGSTGELEEPFGYSRWLLKDQAVFGSHLPCIPEAEYVYDAMDEIVEWQDNGLDKLPNTRAKGGWGLSEEDNGYTHRQVGVRDAGSDGSIGLAIEATMPGESAEMAIPALNVLAAGVDRSVTEALDAGALTPVKECEPKSTASASATASATATVSSSASTRDTATSSATRTSTQRFGS
;
A
#
# COMPACT_ATOMS: atom_id res chain seq x y z
N MET A 1 -13.52 -39.94 42.23
CA MET A 1 -14.35 -40.56 43.28
C MET A 1 -13.66 -40.33 44.62
N LEU A 2 -14.32 -39.64 45.56
CA LEU A 2 -14.03 -39.52 47.01
C LEU A 2 -12.65 -38.91 47.41
N ALA A 3 -12.49 -38.09 48.46
CA ALA A 3 -13.31 -37.88 49.65
C ALA A 3 -13.18 -36.46 50.22
N VAL A 4 -14.27 -36.04 50.84
CA VAL A 4 -14.50 -34.86 51.69
C VAL A 4 -14.09 -35.17 53.14
N GLY A 5 -13.69 -34.17 53.94
CA GLY A 5 -13.98 -34.21 55.39
C GLY A 5 -13.10 -33.39 56.36
N LEU A 6 -13.62 -32.22 56.77
CA LEU A 6 -13.69 -31.59 58.13
C LEU A 6 -12.39 -31.42 59.00
N ALA A 7 -12.18 -30.36 59.79
CA ALA A 7 -13.10 -29.83 60.82
C ALA A 7 -12.70 -28.44 61.44
N THR A 8 -13.74 -27.69 61.88
CA THR A 8 -13.93 -26.88 63.14
C THR A 8 -12.92 -25.79 63.56
N SER A 9 -13.26 -24.49 63.62
CA SER A 9 -14.18 -23.71 64.51
C SER A 9 -13.58 -23.20 65.84
N ALA A 10 -13.62 -21.87 66.05
CA ALA A 10 -13.75 -21.23 67.37
C ALA A 10 -14.26 -19.76 67.23
N THR A 11 -15.25 -19.41 68.05
CA THR A 11 -15.91 -18.09 68.20
C THR A 11 -15.40 -17.35 69.46
N VAL A 12 -15.59 -16.02 69.56
CA VAL A 12 -16.26 -15.28 70.68
C VAL A 12 -16.20 -13.75 70.51
N SER A 13 -17.19 -13.10 71.15
CA SER A 13 -17.85 -11.79 71.01
C SER A 13 -17.23 -10.53 71.70
N GLY A 14 -17.85 -9.36 71.38
CA GLY A 14 -18.14 -8.19 72.29
C GLY A 14 -17.39 -6.88 71.95
N CYS A 15 -17.88 -5.63 72.06
CA CYS A 15 -19.12 -4.95 72.52
C CYS A 15 -19.06 -3.42 72.16
N SER A 16 -20.20 -2.80 71.76
CA SER A 16 -20.79 -1.42 72.03
C SER A 16 -19.90 -0.19 72.37
N LYS A 17 -20.09 1.11 72.01
CA LYS A 17 -21.23 2.10 71.82
C LYS A 17 -20.61 3.55 71.59
N PRO A 18 -21.29 4.72 71.57
CA PRO A 18 -22.48 5.27 70.84
C PRO A 18 -22.24 6.66 70.13
N ASP A 19 -23.31 7.26 69.57
CA ASP A 19 -23.49 8.53 68.80
C ASP A 19 -22.96 9.86 69.38
N GLU A 20 -22.52 10.77 68.49
CA GLU A 20 -22.70 12.25 68.58
C GLU A 20 -22.89 12.85 67.15
N GLY A 21 -23.81 13.82 67.02
CA GLY A 21 -24.37 14.35 65.77
C GLY A 21 -23.58 15.47 65.04
N PRO A 22 -24.26 16.32 64.23
CA PRO A 22 -23.95 16.48 62.80
C PRO A 22 -23.23 17.79 62.45
N GLN A 23 -22.40 17.78 61.40
CA GLN A 23 -22.03 19.01 60.68
C GLN A 23 -21.93 18.80 59.16
N SER A 24 -22.59 19.72 58.48
CA SER A 24 -22.69 19.94 57.05
C SER A 24 -21.34 20.23 56.42
N ALA A 25 -21.04 19.60 55.27
CA ALA A 25 -20.06 20.10 54.31
C ALA A 25 -20.51 19.72 52.90
N GLU A 26 -20.70 20.75 52.07
CA GLU A 26 -20.88 20.66 50.62
C GLU A 26 -19.79 19.78 50.00
N ALA A 27 -20.20 18.80 49.20
CA ALA A 27 -19.34 18.16 48.22
C ALA A 27 -19.89 18.51 46.83
N THR A 28 -19.29 19.54 46.25
CA THR A 28 -19.44 19.95 44.85
C THR A 28 -19.22 18.74 43.95
N SER A 29 -20.26 18.38 43.19
CA SER A 29 -20.17 17.38 42.13
C SER A 29 -19.68 18.07 40.86
N GLU A 30 -18.37 18.01 40.61
CA GLU A 30 -17.76 18.28 39.31
C GLU A 30 -17.06 17.00 38.85
N GLN A 31 -17.82 16.10 38.22
CA GLN A 31 -17.30 15.08 37.33
C GLN A 31 -18.21 14.96 36.12
N ASP A 32 -18.24 16.01 35.32
CA ASP A 32 -18.70 15.99 33.94
C ASP A 32 -17.83 16.97 33.14
N ALA A 33 -16.65 16.49 32.73
CA ALA A 33 -15.87 16.99 31.59
C ALA A 33 -14.45 16.39 31.62
N LYS A 34 -14.28 15.18 31.09
CA LYS A 34 -12.98 14.76 30.53
C LYS A 34 -13.15 13.68 29.47
N GLY A 35 -13.90 14.03 28.43
CA GLY A 35 -13.86 13.38 27.14
C GLY A 35 -13.42 14.39 26.10
N SER A 36 -12.46 14.00 25.27
CA SER A 36 -11.81 14.78 24.19
C SER A 36 -10.57 15.59 24.59
N GLU A 37 -9.58 15.52 23.69
CA GLU A 37 -8.29 16.21 23.68
C GLU A 37 -7.17 15.63 24.55
N GLN A 38 -6.69 14.46 24.15
CA GLN A 38 -5.27 14.14 24.31
C GLN A 38 -4.71 13.91 22.91
N ALA A 39 -4.29 14.99 22.26
CA ALA A 39 -3.46 14.88 21.06
C ALA A 39 -2.25 14.03 21.42
N SER A 40 -2.12 12.87 20.77
CA SER A 40 -1.03 11.95 20.98
C SER A 40 0.29 12.67 20.75
N ASN A 41 1.20 12.69 21.72
CA ASN A 41 2.54 13.28 21.54
C ASN A 41 3.47 12.39 20.71
N TYR A 42 2.93 11.40 19.99
CA TYR A 42 3.70 10.53 19.12
C TYR A 42 3.96 11.25 17.80
N ASP A 43 5.21 11.61 17.55
CA ASP A 43 5.65 12.18 16.27
C ASP A 43 6.10 11.05 15.34
N LEU A 44 5.17 10.55 14.53
CA LEU A 44 5.44 9.49 13.55
C LEU A 44 6.58 9.89 12.60
N LYS A 45 6.68 11.15 12.21
CA LYS A 45 7.74 11.59 11.29
C LYS A 45 9.12 11.47 11.91
N VAL A 46 9.25 11.75 13.21
CA VAL A 46 10.50 11.51 13.95
C VAL A 46 10.78 10.02 14.08
N ALA A 47 9.78 9.20 14.40
CA ALA A 47 9.93 7.74 14.47
C ALA A 47 10.43 7.14 13.14
N LEU A 48 9.80 7.49 12.01
CA LEU A 48 10.21 7.03 10.68
C LEU A 48 11.63 7.48 10.32
N ARG A 49 12.02 8.71 10.66
CA ARG A 49 13.41 9.16 10.47
C ARG A 49 14.42 8.36 11.29
N ASN A 50 14.05 7.95 12.51
CA ASN A 50 14.93 7.11 13.32
C ASN A 50 15.11 5.73 12.69
N VAL A 51 14.06 5.15 12.10
CA VAL A 51 14.15 3.90 11.34
C VAL A 51 15.09 4.05 10.14
N ILE A 52 14.96 5.13 9.37
CA ILE A 52 15.86 5.40 8.24
C ILE A 52 17.32 5.53 8.71
N ASN A 53 17.56 6.28 9.79
CA ASN A 53 18.90 6.44 10.35
C ASN A 53 19.49 5.12 10.85
N GLU A 54 18.66 4.22 11.41
CA GLU A 54 19.07 2.87 11.81
C GLU A 54 19.56 2.08 10.59
N VAL A 55 18.75 2.01 9.52
CA VAL A 55 19.09 1.31 8.28
C VAL A 55 20.33 1.90 7.61
N GLU A 56 20.36 3.21 7.36
CA GLU A 56 21.51 3.85 6.68
C GLU A 56 22.80 3.74 7.50
N SER A 57 22.72 3.72 8.83
CA SER A 57 23.89 3.52 9.69
C SER A 57 24.37 2.07 9.73
N GLU A 58 23.45 1.10 9.77
CA GLU A 58 23.77 -0.33 9.77
C GLU A 58 24.42 -0.76 8.45
N TYR A 59 23.93 -0.24 7.32
CA TYR A 59 24.37 -0.60 5.98
C TYR A 59 25.24 0.46 5.31
N LYS A 60 25.89 1.33 6.10
CA LYS A 60 26.71 2.45 5.60
C LYS A 60 27.82 2.07 4.60
N GLU A 61 28.34 0.84 4.67
CA GLU A 61 29.40 0.36 3.78
C GLU A 61 28.91 0.11 2.35
N TYR A 62 27.60 0.02 2.18
CA TYR A 62 26.91 -0.22 0.91
C TYR A 62 26.20 1.02 0.40
N ASP A 63 26.38 2.17 1.05
CA ASP A 63 25.76 3.46 0.70
C ASP A 63 24.23 3.37 0.51
N ILE A 64 23.56 2.50 1.30
CA ILE A 64 22.10 2.35 1.24
C ILE A 64 21.42 3.66 1.62
N LYS A 65 20.39 4.00 0.85
CA LYS A 65 19.40 5.04 1.13
C LYS A 65 18.03 4.44 1.27
N ALA A 66 17.29 4.93 2.27
CA ALA A 66 15.98 4.40 2.61
C ALA A 66 14.90 5.49 2.52
N GLY A 67 13.70 5.08 2.12
CA GLY A 67 12.51 5.91 2.01
C GLY A 67 11.32 5.22 2.62
N ILE A 68 10.47 5.99 3.30
CA ILE A 68 9.23 5.50 3.93
C ILE A 68 8.13 6.51 3.68
N ALA A 69 6.95 6.03 3.28
CA ALA A 69 5.69 6.74 3.37
C ALA A 69 4.64 5.90 4.11
N VAL A 70 3.89 6.56 5.00
CA VAL A 70 2.75 5.99 5.72
C VAL A 70 1.55 6.91 5.50
N ALA A 71 0.44 6.35 5.02
CA ALA A 71 -0.78 7.10 4.74
C ALA A 71 -1.96 6.58 5.56
N ASP A 72 -2.76 7.51 6.06
CA ASP A 72 -3.99 7.25 6.80
C ASP A 72 -5.11 8.18 6.30
N SER A 73 -6.25 8.23 7.00
CA SER A 73 -7.37 9.10 6.61
C SER A 73 -7.09 10.61 6.73
N ALA A 74 -6.06 11.01 7.48
CA ALA A 74 -5.69 12.42 7.67
C ALA A 74 -4.64 12.89 6.66
N GLY A 75 -3.87 11.99 6.06
CA GLY A 75 -2.93 12.29 4.99
C GLY A 75 -1.73 11.33 4.97
N VAL A 76 -0.60 11.83 4.50
CA VAL A 76 0.63 11.03 4.33
C VAL A 76 1.81 11.64 5.08
N VAL A 77 2.53 10.80 5.83
CA VAL A 77 3.79 11.11 6.48
C VAL A 77 4.92 10.41 5.72
N GLN A 78 5.85 11.19 5.18
CA GLN A 78 7.03 10.68 4.46
C GLN A 78 8.34 11.08 5.13
N ALA A 79 9.32 10.20 5.08
CA ALA A 79 10.71 10.42 5.47
C ALA A 79 11.67 9.71 4.50
N GLY A 80 12.92 10.21 4.39
CA GLY A 80 13.94 9.59 3.56
C GLY A 80 13.83 9.94 2.08
N VAL A 81 14.30 9.05 1.21
CA VAL A 81 14.17 9.22 -0.25
C VAL A 81 12.70 9.19 -0.68
N PRO A 82 12.30 9.99 -1.69
CA PRO A 82 10.90 10.09 -2.11
C PRO A 82 10.39 8.94 -3.00
N GLY A 83 11.25 8.02 -3.44
CA GLY A 83 10.94 7.00 -4.44
C GLY A 83 10.82 7.54 -5.84
N GLU A 84 11.80 8.35 -6.25
CA GLU A 84 11.94 8.88 -7.62
C GLU A 84 12.42 7.85 -8.63
N GLU A 85 12.98 6.75 -8.14
CA GLU A 85 13.35 5.57 -8.92
C GLU A 85 12.13 4.97 -9.65
N PRO A 86 12.35 4.20 -10.72
CA PRO A 86 11.30 3.39 -11.34
C PRO A 86 10.44 2.63 -10.33
N THR A 87 9.15 2.53 -10.60
CA THR A 87 8.20 1.82 -9.75
C THR A 87 8.42 0.30 -9.77
N TRP A 88 9.07 -0.23 -10.80
CA TRP A 88 9.27 -1.67 -11.02
C TRP A 88 7.94 -2.42 -10.95
N SER A 89 7.90 -3.59 -10.31
CA SER A 89 6.68 -4.41 -10.24
C SER A 89 5.61 -3.90 -9.26
N THR A 90 5.85 -2.81 -8.52
CA THR A 90 4.80 -2.24 -7.64
C THR A 90 3.58 -1.73 -8.44
N VAL A 91 3.77 -1.26 -9.68
CA VAL A 91 2.70 -0.83 -10.59
C VAL A 91 1.75 -1.96 -11.01
N LYS A 92 2.13 -3.22 -10.80
CA LYS A 92 1.26 -4.35 -11.12
C LYS A 92 -0.03 -4.35 -10.31
N VAL A 93 -0.03 -3.73 -9.12
CA VAL A 93 -1.22 -3.58 -8.29
C VAL A 93 -2.31 -2.78 -9.02
N PRO A 94 -2.10 -1.50 -9.42
CA PRO A 94 -3.13 -0.78 -10.16
C PRO A 94 -3.42 -1.38 -11.55
N ILE A 95 -2.45 -2.01 -12.23
CA ILE A 95 -2.69 -2.74 -13.48
C ILE A 95 -3.70 -3.87 -13.28
N ALA A 96 -3.50 -4.71 -12.26
CA ALA A 96 -4.37 -5.84 -11.98
C ALA A 96 -5.79 -5.40 -11.60
N ILE A 97 -5.92 -4.35 -10.80
CA ILE A 97 -7.22 -3.78 -10.40
C ILE A 97 -7.98 -3.26 -11.62
N ALA A 98 -7.34 -2.43 -12.45
CA ALA A 98 -7.95 -1.92 -13.67
C ALA A 98 -8.35 -3.05 -14.64
N ALA A 99 -7.49 -4.05 -14.81
CA ALA A 99 -7.77 -5.19 -15.67
C ALA A 99 -8.93 -6.05 -15.16
N LEU A 100 -9.05 -6.26 -13.85
CA LEU A 100 -10.20 -6.96 -13.24
C LEU A 100 -11.51 -6.18 -13.43
N ARG A 101 -11.48 -4.84 -13.36
CA ARG A 101 -12.63 -3.99 -13.70
C ARG A 101 -13.15 -4.26 -15.11
N ASP A 102 -12.23 -4.55 -16.04
CA ASP A 102 -12.52 -4.88 -17.43
C ASP A 102 -12.77 -6.38 -17.67
N GLY A 103 -12.85 -7.20 -16.61
CA GLY A 103 -13.14 -8.63 -16.70
C GLY A 103 -11.95 -9.50 -17.13
N ALA A 104 -10.73 -9.11 -16.82
CA ALA A 104 -9.55 -9.97 -17.01
C ALA A 104 -9.62 -11.25 -16.15
N SER A 105 -8.83 -12.26 -16.53
CA SER A 105 -8.78 -13.52 -15.80
C SER A 105 -8.06 -13.36 -14.45
N PRO A 106 -8.63 -13.86 -13.33
CA PRO A 106 -7.94 -13.93 -12.05
C PRO A 106 -6.62 -14.72 -12.11
N ASP A 107 -6.49 -15.71 -13.00
CA ASP A 107 -5.23 -16.46 -13.18
C ASP A 107 -4.06 -15.56 -13.61
N LEU A 108 -4.33 -14.51 -14.40
CA LEU A 108 -3.31 -13.54 -14.78
C LEU A 108 -2.90 -12.66 -13.60
N VAL A 109 -3.86 -12.36 -12.70
CA VAL A 109 -3.59 -11.60 -11.48
C VAL A 109 -2.72 -12.42 -10.54
N ASP A 110 -3.01 -13.70 -10.36
CA ASP A 110 -2.19 -14.60 -9.54
C ASP A 110 -0.73 -14.60 -10.02
N LEU A 111 -0.50 -14.81 -11.32
CA LEU A 111 0.85 -14.79 -11.89
C LEU A 111 1.53 -13.41 -11.74
N ALA A 112 0.81 -12.33 -12.02
CA ALA A 112 1.38 -10.98 -11.98
C ALA A 112 1.65 -10.47 -10.55
N ILE A 113 0.83 -10.85 -9.57
CA ILE A 113 0.90 -10.38 -8.19
C ILE A 113 1.72 -11.33 -7.32
N LYS A 114 1.37 -12.63 -7.28
CA LYS A 114 2.02 -13.63 -6.40
C LYS A 114 3.44 -13.94 -6.85
N GLU A 115 3.63 -14.11 -8.16
CA GLU A 115 4.91 -14.51 -8.75
C GLU A 115 5.68 -13.34 -9.37
N SER A 116 5.03 -12.18 -9.51
CA SER A 116 5.61 -11.03 -10.22
C SER A 116 5.97 -11.34 -11.68
N ASP A 117 5.20 -12.20 -12.35
CA ASP A 117 5.37 -12.53 -13.77
C ASP A 117 5.14 -11.30 -14.65
N ASN A 118 6.04 -11.04 -15.60
CA ASN A 118 5.99 -9.86 -16.47
C ASN A 118 5.10 -10.06 -17.70
N ASP A 119 4.99 -11.29 -18.21
CA ASP A 119 4.13 -11.60 -19.36
C ASP A 119 2.66 -11.53 -18.95
N ALA A 120 2.32 -12.02 -17.75
CA ALA A 120 1.00 -11.87 -17.16
C ALA A 120 0.65 -10.40 -16.90
N ALA A 121 1.59 -9.62 -16.35
CA ALA A 121 1.39 -8.18 -16.16
C ALA A 121 1.20 -7.43 -17.49
N TYR A 122 1.95 -7.79 -18.52
CA TYR A 122 1.77 -7.23 -19.87
C TYR A 122 0.42 -7.62 -20.48
N ALA A 123 -0.05 -8.86 -20.26
CA ALA A 123 -1.37 -9.29 -20.69
C ALA A 123 -2.49 -8.49 -19.99
N LEU A 124 -2.36 -8.24 -18.67
CA LEU A 124 -3.29 -7.39 -17.92
C LEU A 124 -3.26 -5.94 -18.42
N TRP A 125 -2.08 -5.33 -18.59
CA TRP A 125 -1.94 -3.99 -19.16
C TRP A 125 -2.61 -3.88 -20.52
N SER A 126 -2.35 -4.87 -21.39
CA SER A 126 -2.92 -4.89 -22.73
C SER A 126 -4.44 -5.07 -22.70
N HIS A 127 -4.96 -5.86 -21.76
CA HIS A 127 -6.41 -6.00 -21.52
C HIS A 127 -7.06 -4.65 -21.23
N VAL A 128 -6.48 -3.84 -20.34
CA VAL A 128 -6.94 -2.46 -20.08
C VAL A 128 -6.85 -1.63 -21.36
N GLN A 129 -5.72 -1.69 -22.07
CA GLN A 129 -5.51 -0.94 -23.31
C GLN A 129 -6.56 -1.24 -24.39
N TRP A 130 -7.02 -2.50 -24.50
CA TRP A 130 -8.04 -2.88 -25.48
C TRP A 130 -9.47 -2.48 -25.08
N ASN A 131 -9.79 -2.49 -23.78
CA ASN A 131 -11.13 -2.16 -23.30
C ASN A 131 -11.34 -0.65 -23.12
N GLU A 132 -10.34 0.05 -22.57
CA GLU A 132 -10.41 1.48 -22.25
C GLU A 132 -9.83 2.37 -23.36
N GLY A 133 -9.07 1.80 -24.29
CA GLY A 133 -8.45 2.51 -25.41
C GLY A 133 -7.16 3.28 -25.07
N ASP A 134 -6.87 3.48 -23.78
CA ASP A 134 -5.63 4.04 -23.25
C ASP A 134 -5.40 3.55 -21.81
N ALA A 135 -4.52 2.56 -21.64
CA ALA A 135 -4.23 2.00 -20.33
C ALA A 135 -3.57 3.02 -19.38
N SER A 136 -2.68 3.86 -19.90
CA SER A 136 -2.00 4.88 -19.10
C SER A 136 -3.01 5.86 -18.50
N SER A 137 -3.95 6.35 -19.30
CA SER A 137 -5.02 7.24 -18.83
C SER A 137 -5.96 6.54 -17.85
N ALA A 138 -6.40 5.31 -18.14
CA ALA A 138 -7.27 4.54 -17.25
C ALA A 138 -6.65 4.29 -15.87
N LEU A 139 -5.35 3.99 -15.82
CA LEU A 139 -4.62 3.81 -14.56
C LEU A 139 -4.42 5.14 -13.82
N LYS A 140 -4.16 6.25 -14.52
CA LYS A 140 -4.07 7.59 -13.91
C LYS A 140 -5.40 8.00 -13.27
N ASP A 141 -6.51 7.75 -13.95
CA ASP A 141 -7.86 7.99 -13.43
C ASP A 141 -8.14 7.12 -12.19
N LEU A 142 -7.79 5.83 -12.23
CA LEU A 142 -7.88 4.93 -11.07
C LEU A 142 -7.07 5.45 -9.87
N LEU A 143 -5.84 5.94 -10.09
CA LEU A 143 -5.05 6.52 -9.00
C LEU A 143 -5.72 7.79 -8.44
N ASP A 144 -6.22 8.69 -9.30
CA ASP A 144 -6.81 9.97 -8.87
C ASP A 144 -8.11 9.78 -8.09
N ASP A 145 -8.95 8.81 -8.48
CA ASP A 145 -10.19 8.43 -7.79
C ASP A 145 -9.95 8.16 -6.29
N TYR A 146 -8.75 7.68 -5.94
CA TYR A 146 -8.32 7.35 -4.57
C TYR A 146 -7.19 8.26 -4.04
N GLY A 147 -7.05 9.46 -4.60
CA GLY A 147 -6.16 10.48 -4.06
C GLY A 147 -4.67 10.29 -4.33
N SER A 148 -4.30 9.29 -5.13
CA SER A 148 -2.93 9.00 -5.54
C SER A 148 -2.61 9.64 -6.89
N THR A 149 -1.34 9.94 -7.16
CA THR A 149 -0.90 10.44 -8.45
C THR A 149 0.35 9.70 -8.95
N GLY A 150 0.43 9.44 -10.25
CA GLY A 150 1.55 8.74 -10.86
C GLY A 150 1.63 8.95 -12.36
N GLU A 151 2.83 8.89 -12.91
CA GLU A 151 3.07 8.89 -14.36
C GLU A 151 3.29 7.45 -14.81
N LEU A 152 2.18 6.81 -15.20
CA LEU A 152 2.13 5.40 -15.57
C LEU A 152 2.09 5.25 -17.09
N GLU A 153 3.10 4.59 -17.66
CA GLU A 153 3.30 4.43 -19.11
C GLU A 153 4.05 3.13 -19.44
N GLU A 154 3.87 2.59 -20.65
CA GLU A 154 4.65 1.45 -21.13
C GLU A 154 6.06 1.88 -21.58
N PRO A 155 7.14 1.18 -21.18
CA PRO A 155 7.18 -0.01 -20.33
C PRO A 155 6.85 0.29 -18.86
N PHE A 156 5.80 -0.36 -18.32
CA PHE A 156 5.17 0.00 -17.04
C PHE A 156 6.12 -0.02 -15.84
N GLY A 157 7.16 -0.87 -15.85
CA GLY A 157 8.16 -0.90 -14.77
C GLY A 157 8.95 0.40 -14.61
N TYR A 158 9.11 1.18 -15.68
CA TYR A 158 9.83 2.47 -15.68
C TYR A 158 8.93 3.67 -15.39
N SER A 159 7.67 3.43 -15.07
CA SER A 159 6.74 4.46 -14.61
C SER A 159 7.22 5.13 -13.32
N ARG A 160 6.83 6.39 -13.12
CA ARG A 160 7.14 7.16 -11.91
C ARG A 160 5.92 7.23 -10.99
N TRP A 161 6.02 6.60 -9.82
CA TRP A 161 4.98 6.60 -8.80
C TRP A 161 5.64 6.74 -7.42
N LEU A 162 5.54 7.92 -6.81
CA LEU A 162 6.31 8.24 -5.60
C LEU A 162 5.81 7.44 -4.38
N LEU A 163 6.66 7.28 -3.35
CA LEU A 163 6.26 6.53 -2.15
C LEU A 163 5.03 7.10 -1.47
N LYS A 164 4.91 8.43 -1.36
CA LYS A 164 3.70 9.04 -0.80
C LYS A 164 2.43 8.63 -1.55
N ASP A 165 2.50 8.54 -2.87
CA ASP A 165 1.35 8.26 -3.74
C ASP A 165 1.03 6.76 -3.68
N GLN A 166 2.05 5.91 -3.60
CA GLN A 166 1.91 4.47 -3.32
C GLN A 166 1.24 4.21 -1.97
N ALA A 167 1.69 4.88 -0.91
CA ALA A 167 1.10 4.74 0.42
C ALA A 167 -0.37 5.23 0.41
N VAL A 168 -0.67 6.37 -0.21
CA VAL A 168 -2.06 6.87 -0.33
C VAL A 168 -2.94 5.87 -1.09
N PHE A 169 -2.47 5.30 -2.19
CA PHE A 169 -3.25 4.27 -2.89
C PHE A 169 -3.43 3.01 -2.03
N GLY A 170 -2.36 2.57 -1.37
CA GLY A 170 -2.38 1.44 -0.44
C GLY A 170 -3.41 1.59 0.68
N SER A 171 -3.56 2.79 1.26
CA SER A 171 -4.54 3.01 2.34
C SER A 171 -5.98 2.86 1.88
N HIS A 172 -6.26 2.95 0.57
CA HIS A 172 -7.60 2.83 -0.02
C HIS A 172 -7.86 1.47 -0.66
N LEU A 173 -6.85 0.60 -0.82
CA LEU A 173 -7.00 -0.68 -1.51
C LEU A 173 -8.20 -1.52 -1.03
N PRO A 174 -8.46 -1.69 0.28
CA PRO A 174 -9.62 -2.47 0.74
C PRO A 174 -10.98 -1.88 0.36
N CYS A 175 -11.02 -0.61 -0.06
CA CYS A 175 -12.25 0.04 -0.49
C CYS A 175 -12.50 -0.01 -1.99
N ILE A 176 -11.49 -0.35 -2.80
CA ILE A 176 -11.65 -0.38 -4.24
C ILE A 176 -12.43 -1.66 -4.58
N PRO A 177 -13.65 -1.57 -5.17
CA PRO A 177 -14.52 -2.74 -5.35
C PRO A 177 -13.84 -3.90 -6.10
N GLU A 178 -12.98 -3.58 -7.06
CA GLU A 178 -12.28 -4.55 -7.90
C GLU A 178 -10.94 -5.03 -7.29
N ALA A 179 -10.51 -4.46 -6.17
CA ALA A 179 -9.23 -4.79 -5.56
C ALA A 179 -9.30 -5.95 -4.57
N GLU A 180 -10.49 -6.44 -4.16
CA GLU A 180 -10.60 -7.56 -3.20
C GLU A 180 -9.72 -8.74 -3.60
N TYR A 181 -9.79 -9.17 -4.86
CA TYR A 181 -8.98 -10.28 -5.35
C TYR A 181 -7.48 -9.96 -5.41
N VAL A 182 -7.10 -8.73 -5.78
CA VAL A 182 -5.69 -8.29 -5.81
C VAL A 182 -5.13 -8.23 -4.39
N TYR A 183 -5.94 -7.75 -3.44
CA TYR A 183 -5.61 -7.67 -2.03
C TYR A 183 -5.34 -9.05 -1.44
N ASP A 184 -6.20 -10.03 -1.72
CA ASP A 184 -5.98 -11.42 -1.32
C ASP A 184 -4.71 -12.00 -1.97
N ALA A 185 -4.48 -11.73 -3.26
CA ALA A 185 -3.27 -12.19 -3.95
C ALA A 185 -1.98 -11.58 -3.36
N MET A 186 -2.03 -10.38 -2.79
CA MET A 186 -0.90 -9.75 -2.07
C MET A 186 -0.56 -10.42 -0.73
N ASP A 187 -1.41 -11.32 -0.22
CA ASP A 187 -1.15 -12.15 0.98
C ASP A 187 -0.54 -13.52 0.62
N GLU A 188 -0.47 -13.85 -0.67
CA GLU A 188 -0.01 -15.15 -1.19
C GLU A 188 1.29 -15.01 -2.03
N ILE A 189 2.15 -14.05 -1.68
CA ILE A 189 3.44 -13.85 -2.35
C ILE A 189 4.33 -15.10 -2.20
N VAL A 190 5.00 -15.50 -3.28
CA VAL A 190 5.90 -16.66 -3.29
C VAL A 190 7.07 -16.50 -2.31
N GLU A 191 7.49 -17.60 -1.68
CA GLU A 191 8.47 -17.63 -0.56
C GLU A 191 9.78 -16.84 -0.84
N TRP A 192 10.26 -16.83 -2.08
CA TRP A 192 11.52 -16.13 -2.42
C TRP A 192 11.35 -14.62 -2.59
N GLN A 193 10.12 -14.13 -2.75
CA GLN A 193 9.76 -12.70 -2.73
C GLN A 193 9.17 -12.26 -1.40
N ASP A 194 8.75 -13.20 -0.56
CA ASP A 194 8.32 -12.93 0.82
C ASP A 194 9.51 -12.34 1.59
N ASN A 195 9.54 -11.00 1.72
CA ASN A 195 10.53 -10.18 2.42
C ASN A 195 9.95 -8.79 2.71
N GLY A 196 10.65 -7.97 3.49
CA GLY A 196 10.22 -6.61 3.82
C GLY A 196 8.82 -6.59 4.46
N LEU A 197 7.92 -5.80 3.89
CA LEU A 197 6.53 -5.68 4.33
C LEU A 197 5.73 -6.98 4.17
N ASP A 198 6.04 -7.80 3.17
CA ASP A 198 5.30 -9.04 2.85
C ASP A 198 5.38 -10.07 4.01
N LYS A 199 6.45 -10.02 4.82
CA LYS A 199 6.64 -10.91 5.99
C LYS A 199 5.90 -10.50 7.24
N LEU A 200 5.37 -9.28 7.27
CA LEU A 200 4.85 -8.71 8.50
C LEU A 200 3.42 -9.19 8.75
N PRO A 201 3.03 -9.43 10.02
CA PRO A 201 1.65 -9.79 10.32
C PRO A 201 0.70 -8.68 9.87
N ASN A 202 -0.52 -9.04 9.48
CA ASN A 202 -1.57 -8.10 9.09
C ASN A 202 -1.11 -7.09 8.02
N THR A 203 -0.15 -7.47 7.18
CA THR A 203 0.42 -6.61 6.15
C THR A 203 0.39 -7.35 4.84
N ARG A 204 -0.11 -6.68 3.81
CA ARG A 204 -0.15 -7.20 2.45
C ARG A 204 0.61 -6.23 1.59
N ALA A 205 1.56 -6.70 0.81
CA ALA A 205 2.39 -5.82 0.00
C ALA A 205 2.75 -6.47 -1.35
N LYS A 206 3.28 -5.64 -2.24
CA LYS A 206 3.84 -6.06 -3.51
C LYS A 206 5.19 -5.40 -3.68
N GLY A 207 6.22 -6.23 -3.83
CA GLY A 207 7.58 -5.78 -4.16
C GLY A 207 7.79 -5.44 -5.63
N GLY A 208 8.76 -4.57 -5.87
CA GLY A 208 9.36 -4.31 -7.17
C GLY A 208 10.83 -3.95 -7.01
N TRP A 209 11.67 -4.46 -7.90
CA TRP A 209 13.10 -4.23 -7.86
C TRP A 209 13.71 -4.18 -9.26
N GLY A 210 14.88 -3.57 -9.38
CA GLY A 210 15.64 -3.54 -10.61
C GLY A 210 16.86 -2.65 -10.54
N LEU A 211 17.65 -2.71 -11.60
CA LEU A 211 18.83 -1.86 -11.80
C LEU A 211 18.44 -0.66 -12.66
N SER A 212 18.71 0.54 -12.16
CA SER A 212 18.63 1.76 -12.95
C SER A 212 19.56 1.65 -14.17
N GLU A 213 19.04 1.99 -15.35
CA GLU A 213 19.83 2.05 -16.58
C GLU A 213 20.72 3.30 -16.65
N GLU A 214 20.50 4.28 -15.78
CA GLU A 214 21.23 5.56 -15.80
C GLU A 214 22.55 5.48 -15.01
N ASP A 215 22.53 4.83 -13.85
CA ASP A 215 23.63 4.81 -12.90
C ASP A 215 23.95 3.42 -12.33
N ASN A 216 23.28 2.37 -12.83
CA ASN A 216 23.35 0.99 -12.35
C ASN A 216 22.99 0.82 -10.87
N GLY A 217 22.33 1.78 -10.23
CA GLY A 217 21.84 1.65 -8.86
C GLY A 217 20.78 0.56 -8.75
N TYR A 218 20.84 -0.23 -7.68
CA TYR A 218 19.81 -1.23 -7.38
C TYR A 218 18.77 -0.65 -6.44
N THR A 219 17.50 -0.79 -6.80
CA THR A 219 16.36 -0.37 -5.99
C THR A 219 15.49 -1.58 -5.67
N HIS A 220 15.09 -1.70 -4.41
CA HIS A 220 14.00 -2.57 -3.98
C HIS A 220 12.97 -1.74 -3.22
N ARG A 221 11.73 -1.80 -3.67
CA ARG A 221 10.62 -1.03 -3.11
C ARG A 221 9.37 -1.87 -2.97
N GLN A 222 8.48 -1.47 -2.08
CA GLN A 222 7.21 -2.14 -1.82
C GLN A 222 6.10 -1.11 -1.65
N VAL A 223 4.93 -1.41 -2.21
CA VAL A 223 3.65 -0.78 -1.88
C VAL A 223 2.84 -1.78 -1.06
N GLY A 224 2.16 -1.34 -0.02
CA GLY A 224 1.43 -2.25 0.85
C GLY A 224 0.37 -1.59 1.72
N VAL A 225 -0.26 -2.43 2.53
CA VAL A 225 -1.37 -2.09 3.42
C VAL A 225 -1.16 -2.81 4.74
N ARG A 226 -1.22 -2.06 5.84
CA ARG A 226 -1.40 -2.59 7.19
C ARG A 226 -2.88 -2.61 7.52
N ASP A 227 -3.39 -3.81 7.74
CA ASP A 227 -4.76 -4.08 8.17
C ASP A 227 -4.88 -3.79 9.68
N ALA A 228 -5.75 -2.85 10.04
CA ALA A 228 -6.09 -2.51 11.43
C ALA A 228 -7.42 -3.15 11.87
N GLY A 229 -7.86 -4.22 11.20
CA GLY A 229 -9.10 -4.93 11.48
C GLY A 229 -10.33 -4.06 11.22
N SER A 230 -11.28 -4.05 12.15
CA SER A 230 -12.48 -3.20 12.04
C SER A 230 -12.19 -1.69 12.06
N ASP A 231 -10.92 -1.32 12.30
CA ASP A 231 -10.49 0.07 12.28
C ASP A 231 -10.06 0.58 10.91
N GLY A 232 -9.93 -0.29 9.90
CA GLY A 232 -9.65 0.08 8.51
C GLY A 232 -8.21 -0.19 8.12
N SER A 233 -7.70 0.54 7.14
CA SER A 233 -6.37 0.35 6.56
C SER A 233 -5.43 1.53 6.74
N ILE A 234 -4.16 1.21 6.93
CA ILE A 234 -3.03 2.14 6.83
C ILE A 234 -2.24 1.76 5.57
N GLY A 235 -1.98 2.73 4.71
CA GLY A 235 -1.17 2.54 3.52
C GLY A 235 0.30 2.67 3.82
N LEU A 236 1.11 1.82 3.21
CA LEU A 236 2.56 1.75 3.42
C LEU A 236 3.27 1.78 2.06
N ALA A 237 4.39 2.48 1.99
CA ALA A 237 5.35 2.31 0.92
C ALA A 237 6.77 2.50 1.44
N ILE A 238 7.67 1.60 1.05
CA ILE A 238 9.08 1.63 1.47
C ILE A 238 10.01 1.43 0.28
N GLU A 239 11.21 1.97 0.38
CA GLU A 239 12.28 1.81 -0.60
C GLU A 239 13.63 1.68 0.11
N ALA A 240 14.45 0.75 -0.37
CA ALA A 240 15.88 0.70 -0.13
C ALA A 240 16.59 0.74 -1.49
N THR A 241 17.47 1.70 -1.68
CA THR A 241 18.28 1.87 -2.89
C THR A 241 19.75 1.95 -2.55
N MET A 242 20.61 1.43 -3.43
CA MET A 242 22.07 1.43 -3.27
C MET A 242 22.78 1.60 -4.61
N PRO A 243 23.96 2.24 -4.63
CA PRO A 243 24.74 2.38 -5.84
C PRO A 243 25.29 1.03 -6.33
N GLY A 244 25.42 0.91 -7.65
CA GLY A 244 26.05 -0.23 -8.32
C GLY A 244 25.17 -1.48 -8.40
N GLU A 245 25.69 -2.47 -9.14
CA GLU A 245 24.89 -3.61 -9.62
C GLU A 245 24.61 -4.69 -8.56
N SER A 246 25.16 -4.55 -7.35
CA SER A 246 25.00 -5.54 -6.30
C SER A 246 23.68 -5.34 -5.54
N ALA A 247 22.81 -6.35 -5.58
CA ALA A 247 21.56 -6.38 -4.82
C ALA A 247 21.71 -6.99 -3.41
N GLU A 248 22.91 -7.46 -3.04
CA GLU A 248 23.13 -8.37 -1.89
C GLU A 248 22.55 -7.83 -0.58
N MET A 249 22.65 -6.51 -0.37
CA MET A 249 22.27 -5.87 0.89
C MET A 249 20.94 -5.14 0.82
N ALA A 250 20.31 -5.06 -0.35
CA ALA A 250 19.03 -4.38 -0.50
C ALA A 250 17.90 -5.10 0.26
N ILE A 251 17.79 -6.43 0.14
CA ILE A 251 16.77 -7.22 0.86
C ILE A 251 17.01 -7.20 2.38
N PRO A 252 18.22 -7.46 2.91
CA PRO A 252 18.50 -7.29 4.34
C PRO A 252 18.11 -5.91 4.88
N ALA A 253 18.50 -4.84 4.18
CA ALA A 253 18.15 -3.48 4.58
C ALA A 253 16.64 -3.22 4.52
N LEU A 254 15.95 -3.72 3.49
CA LEU A 254 14.49 -3.64 3.38
C LEU A 254 13.78 -4.36 4.52
N ASN A 255 14.30 -5.50 4.98
CA ASN A 255 13.75 -6.22 6.13
C ASN A 255 13.87 -5.40 7.43
N VAL A 256 15.02 -4.77 7.67
CA VAL A 256 15.22 -3.88 8.84
C VAL A 256 14.29 -2.67 8.75
N LEU A 257 14.18 -2.07 7.55
CA LEU A 257 13.28 -0.96 7.27
C LEU A 257 11.82 -1.32 7.58
N ALA A 258 11.34 -2.45 7.03
CA ALA A 258 9.98 -2.94 7.25
C ALA A 258 9.69 -3.21 8.73
N ALA A 259 10.60 -3.87 9.45
CA ALA A 259 10.44 -4.11 10.89
C ALA A 259 10.37 -2.81 11.70
N GLY A 260 11.15 -1.78 11.33
CA GLY A 260 11.07 -0.47 11.95
C GLY A 260 9.77 0.28 11.65
N VAL A 261 9.26 0.15 10.42
CA VAL A 261 7.94 0.67 10.02
C VAL A 261 6.83 0.00 10.82
N ASP A 262 6.83 -1.33 10.94
CA ASP A 262 5.84 -2.08 11.73
C ASP A 262 5.76 -1.58 13.18
N ARG A 263 6.93 -1.42 13.83
CA ARG A 263 7.00 -0.87 15.19
C ARG A 263 6.43 0.54 15.24
N SER A 264 6.84 1.42 14.33
CA SER A 264 6.43 2.83 14.34
C SER A 264 4.94 3.01 14.08
N VAL A 265 4.38 2.22 13.15
CA VAL A 265 2.95 2.24 12.82
C VAL A 265 2.12 1.67 13.99
N THR A 266 2.59 0.59 14.61
CA THR A 266 1.91 0.00 15.78
C THR A 266 1.86 0.99 16.94
N GLU A 267 2.99 1.59 17.31
CA GLU A 267 3.05 2.59 18.38
C GLU A 267 2.20 3.84 18.05
N ALA A 268 2.16 4.27 16.78
CA ALA A 268 1.35 5.39 16.35
C ALA A 268 -0.16 5.08 16.43
N LEU A 269 -0.58 3.86 16.07
CA LEU A 269 -1.97 3.41 16.24
C LEU A 269 -2.36 3.34 17.72
N ASP A 270 -1.52 2.72 18.55
CA ASP A 270 -1.74 2.62 20.01
C ASP A 270 -1.81 4.00 20.68
N ALA A 271 -1.03 4.96 20.19
CA ALA A 271 -1.04 6.33 20.66
C ALA A 271 -2.23 7.15 20.14
N GLY A 272 -2.95 6.70 19.11
CA GLY A 272 -3.98 7.47 18.41
C GLY A 272 -3.44 8.56 17.48
N ALA A 273 -2.19 8.42 17.03
CA ALA A 273 -1.51 9.33 16.09
C ALA A 273 -1.79 9.01 14.62
N LEU A 274 -2.30 7.81 14.34
CA LEU A 274 -2.78 7.37 13.03
C LEU A 274 -4.28 7.05 13.11
N THR A 275 -5.02 7.47 12.09
CA THR A 275 -6.45 7.18 11.95
C THR A 275 -6.69 6.37 10.67
N PRO A 276 -6.88 5.04 10.76
CA PRO A 276 -7.00 4.22 9.55
C PRO A 276 -8.21 4.57 8.70
N VAL A 277 -8.10 4.29 7.41
CA VAL A 277 -9.14 4.54 6.40
C VAL A 277 -10.20 3.45 6.49
N LYS A 278 -11.44 3.80 6.85
CA LYS A 278 -12.58 2.86 6.96
C LYS A 278 -13.55 2.90 5.78
N GLU A 279 -13.80 4.10 5.27
CA GLU A 279 -14.76 4.35 4.21
C GLU A 279 -14.06 5.19 3.14
N CYS A 280 -14.11 4.73 1.90
CA CYS A 280 -13.55 5.46 0.77
C CYS A 280 -14.70 5.78 -0.18
N GLU A 281 -15.21 7.00 -0.13
CA GLU A 281 -15.94 7.50 -1.29
C GLU A 281 -14.88 7.86 -2.35
N PRO A 282 -14.93 7.27 -3.57
CA PRO A 282 -14.07 7.74 -4.64
C PRO A 282 -14.33 9.24 -4.84
N LYS A 283 -13.29 10.01 -5.19
CA LYS A 283 -13.49 11.43 -5.48
C LYS A 283 -14.63 11.58 -6.47
N SER A 284 -15.66 12.34 -6.10
CA SER A 284 -16.82 12.56 -6.97
C SER A 284 -16.35 13.06 -8.33
N THR A 285 -16.55 12.25 -9.37
CA THR A 285 -16.24 12.61 -10.76
C THR A 285 -17.14 13.77 -11.17
N ALA A 286 -16.57 14.97 -11.23
CA ALA A 286 -17.23 16.10 -11.87
C ALA A 286 -17.31 15.82 -13.38
N SER A 287 -18.50 15.38 -13.81
CA SER A 287 -19.06 15.52 -15.16
C SER A 287 -18.62 14.54 -16.25
N ALA A 288 -19.17 13.32 -16.22
CA ALA A 288 -19.59 12.67 -17.46
C ALA A 288 -20.84 13.39 -18.00
N SER A 289 -20.65 14.50 -18.72
CA SER A 289 -21.76 15.16 -19.41
C SER A 289 -22.09 14.38 -20.69
N ALA A 290 -23.27 13.78 -20.67
CA ALA A 290 -23.97 13.28 -21.84
C ALA A 290 -23.95 14.28 -23.01
N THR A 291 -23.62 13.80 -24.21
CA THR A 291 -24.32 14.23 -25.44
C THR A 291 -24.29 13.11 -26.47
N ALA A 292 -25.28 12.22 -26.38
CA ALA A 292 -25.72 11.44 -27.53
C ALA A 292 -26.74 12.27 -28.31
N SER A 293 -26.38 12.72 -29.53
CA SER A 293 -27.26 12.80 -30.72
C SER A 293 -26.68 13.73 -31.78
N ALA A 294 -26.23 13.16 -32.90
CA ALA A 294 -26.55 13.69 -34.23
C ALA A 294 -26.26 12.62 -35.29
N THR A 295 -27.34 12.03 -35.78
CA THR A 295 -27.42 11.22 -37.00
C THR A 295 -26.98 12.05 -38.21
N ALA A 296 -26.04 11.57 -39.02
CA ALA A 296 -25.79 12.10 -40.36
C ALA A 296 -25.39 10.99 -41.35
N THR A 297 -26.43 10.48 -41.99
CA THR A 297 -26.56 10.01 -43.38
C THR A 297 -25.30 9.83 -44.24
N VAL A 298 -25.22 8.62 -44.80
CA VAL A 298 -24.40 8.15 -45.91
C VAL A 298 -24.38 9.11 -47.11
N SER A 299 -23.20 9.36 -47.67
CA SER A 299 -23.04 9.60 -49.10
C SER A 299 -21.73 9.01 -49.63
N SER A 300 -21.92 8.11 -50.57
CA SER A 300 -20.91 7.44 -51.38
C SER A 300 -20.33 8.36 -52.45
N SER A 301 -19.02 8.33 -52.64
CA SER A 301 -18.41 8.55 -53.96
C SER A 301 -17.09 7.79 -54.06
N ALA A 302 -17.07 6.82 -54.95
CA ALA A 302 -15.89 6.09 -55.38
C ALA A 302 -14.99 6.96 -56.26
N SER A 303 -13.66 6.81 -56.15
CA SER A 303 -12.80 6.70 -57.32
C SER A 303 -11.39 6.16 -56.99
N THR A 304 -11.16 4.94 -57.48
CA THR A 304 -9.97 4.43 -58.20
C THR A 304 -8.55 4.62 -57.66
N ARG A 305 -7.97 3.47 -57.27
CA ARG A 305 -6.66 2.87 -57.65
C ARG A 305 -5.42 3.76 -57.63
N ASP A 306 -4.42 3.32 -56.86
CA ASP A 306 -3.19 2.83 -57.50
C ASP A 306 -2.48 1.75 -56.66
N THR A 307 -1.82 0.86 -57.39
CA THR A 307 -1.21 -0.39 -56.93
C THR A 307 0.29 -0.21 -57.02
N ALA A 308 1.06 -0.47 -55.96
CA ALA A 308 2.50 -0.73 -56.07
C ALA A 308 3.02 -1.59 -54.92
N THR A 309 3.28 -2.83 -55.29
CA THR A 309 4.06 -3.89 -54.64
C THR A 309 5.47 -3.45 -54.23
N SER A 310 6.01 -3.87 -53.08
CA SER A 310 7.18 -4.79 -53.00
C SER A 310 7.81 -4.91 -51.59
N SER A 311 7.80 -6.16 -51.11
CA SER A 311 8.92 -6.92 -50.52
C SER A 311 9.67 -6.45 -49.25
N ALA A 312 9.38 -7.17 -48.17
CA ALA A 312 10.25 -8.14 -47.48
C ALA A 312 11.52 -7.72 -46.70
N THR A 313 11.58 -8.30 -45.49
CA THR A 313 12.73 -8.80 -44.71
C THR A 313 13.47 -7.83 -43.78
N ARG A 314 13.29 -7.99 -42.47
CA ARG A 314 14.21 -8.79 -41.61
C ARG A 314 13.72 -8.85 -40.16
N THR A 315 13.46 -10.08 -39.74
CA THR A 315 13.40 -10.55 -38.36
C THR A 315 14.77 -10.34 -37.70
N SER A 316 14.81 -9.66 -36.55
CA SER A 316 15.96 -9.67 -35.64
C SER A 316 15.52 -10.33 -34.35
N THR A 317 15.88 -11.60 -34.20
CA THR A 317 15.80 -12.36 -32.96
C THR A 317 16.91 -11.86 -32.03
N GLN A 318 16.58 -11.20 -30.93
CA GLN A 318 17.51 -11.01 -29.82
C GLN A 318 17.16 -11.98 -28.70
N ARG A 319 18.16 -12.78 -28.35
CA ARG A 319 18.16 -13.75 -27.26
C ARG A 319 18.28 -13.01 -25.93
N PHE A 320 17.41 -13.30 -24.98
CA PHE A 320 17.68 -13.06 -23.56
C PHE A 320 18.30 -14.32 -22.96
N GLY A 321 19.47 -14.14 -22.34
CA GLY A 321 20.17 -15.15 -21.57
C GLY A 321 19.57 -15.26 -20.18
N SER A 322 19.67 -16.48 -19.65
CA SER A 322 19.26 -16.94 -18.33
C SER A 322 19.83 -16.17 -17.15
#